data_AF-A0A1Q8YJZ9-F1
#
_entry.id   AF-A0A1Q8YJZ9-F1
#
_cell.length_a   1.000
_cell.length_b   1.000
_cell.length_c   1.000
_cell.angle_alpha   90.00
_cell.angle_beta   90.00
_cell.angle_gamma   90.00
#
_symmetry.space_group_name_H-M   'P 1'
#
loop_
_entity.id
_entity.type
_entity.pdbx_description
1 polymer ?
#
loop_
_entity_poly.entity_id
_entity_poly.type
_entity_poly.pdbx_seq_one_letter_code
_entity_poly.pdbx_strand_id
1 'polypeptide(L)' 'MRLLLLEDDRRIGSSLRAVLQAQGHAVDWVRDLASARAVLRLRLRLRTL' A
#
# COMPACT_ATOMS: atom_id res chain seq x y z
N MET A 1 -3.33 3.00 -11.12
CA MET A 1 -4.06 3.54 -9.93
C MET A 1 -3.20 3.41 -8.67
N ARG A 2 -3.55 4.05 -7.55
CA ARG A 2 -2.80 3.93 -6.29
C ARG A 2 -3.51 2.98 -5.32
N LEU A 3 -2.78 2.02 -4.76
CA LEU A 3 -3.30 0.95 -3.91
C LEU A 3 -2.59 0.93 -2.56
N LEU A 4 -3.35 0.69 -1.49
CA LEU A 4 -2.80 0.33 -0.18
C LEU A 4 -2.96 -1.19 -0.02
N LEU A 5 -1.84 -1.91 -0.01
CA LEU A 5 -1.82 -3.35 0.22
C LEU A 5 -1.53 -3.60 1.70
N LEU A 6 -2.47 -4.20 2.42
CA LEU A 6 -2.28 -4.70 3.78
C LEU A 6 -2.13 -6.21 3.72
N GLU A 7 -0.93 -6.70 3.99
CA GLU A 7 -0.59 -8.12 3.95
C GLU A 7 0.59 -8.37 4.89
N ASP A 8 0.44 -9.28 5.85
CA ASP A 8 1.43 -9.56 6.89
C ASP A 8 2.41 -10.68 6.47
N ASP A 9 2.01 -11.58 5.59
CA ASP A 9 2.92 -12.57 4.99
C ASP A 9 3.84 -11.91 3.96
N ARG A 10 5.15 -11.98 4.20
CA ARG A 10 6.17 -11.35 3.34
C ARG A 10 6.20 -11.91 1.92
N ARG A 11 6.02 -13.22 1.76
CA ARG A 11 6.12 -13.90 0.45
C ARG A 11 4.88 -13.59 -0.38
N ILE A 12 3.70 -13.58 0.23
CA ILE A 12 2.46 -13.19 -0.45
C ILE A 12 2.54 -11.71 -0.83
N GLY A 13 2.85 -10.84 0.13
CA GLY A 13 2.88 -9.41 -0.08
C GLY A 13 3.93 -8.95 -1.09
N SER A 14 5.13 -9.55 -1.10
CA SER A 14 6.16 -9.22 -2.09
C SER A 14 5.75 -9.63 -3.50
N SER A 15 5.17 -10.82 -3.65
CA SER A 15 4.73 -11.35 -4.95
C SER A 15 3.57 -10.54 -5.50
N LEU A 16 2.58 -10.24 -4.67
CA LEU A 16 1.42 -9.43 -5.06
C LEU A 16 1.81 -7.99 -5.40
N ARG A 17 2.70 -7.38 -4.60
CA ARG A 17 3.25 -6.05 -4.91
C ARG A 17 3.94 -6.03 -6.27
N ALA A 18 4.77 -7.03 -6.58
CA ALA A 18 5.48 -7.09 -7.86
C ALA A 18 4.52 -7.16 -9.05
N VAL A 19 3.48 -8.00 -8.98
CA VAL A 19 2.45 -8.10 -10.02
C VAL A 19 1.69 -6.78 -10.19
N LEU A 20 1.23 -6.18 -9.10
CA LEU A 20 0.48 -4.91 -9.14
C LEU A 20 1.34 -3.76 -9.69
N GLN A 21 2.63 -3.72 -9.34
CA GLN A 21 3.56 -2.74 -9.90
C GLN A 21 3.80 -2.95 -11.40
N ALA A 22 3.95 -4.20 -11.85
CA ALA A 22 4.07 -4.52 -13.28
C ALA A 22 2.81 -4.11 -14.08
N GLN A 23 1.64 -4.10 -13.44
CA GLN A 23 0.39 -3.59 -14.01
C GLN A 23 0.26 -2.04 -13.97
N GLY A 24 1.30 -1.32 -13.53
CA GLY A 24 1.30 0.15 -13.49
C GLY A 24 0.61 0.75 -12.26
N HIS A 25 0.40 -0.01 -11.19
CA HIS A 25 -0.11 0.52 -9.93
C HIS A 25 1.01 1.05 -9.03
N ALA A 26 0.75 2.18 -8.38
CA ALA A 26 1.55 2.65 -7.25
C ALA A 26 1.05 1.93 -5.98
N VAL A 27 1.89 1.13 -5.34
CA VAL A 27 1.50 0.28 -4.20
C VAL A 27 2.23 0.72 -2.95
N ASP A 28 1.47 1.19 -1.95
CA ASP A 28 1.94 1.36 -0.58
C ASP A 28 1.67 0.03 0.15
N TRP A 29 2.70 -0.78 0.44
CA TRP A 29 2.56 -2.07 1.12
C TRP A 29 2.93 -1.94 2.61
N VAL A 30 2.02 -2.38 3.48
CA VAL A 30 2.16 -2.41 4.93
C VAL A 30 1.76 -3.78 5.48
N ARG A 31 2.24 -4.13 6.68
CA ARG A 31 2.04 -5.45 7.28
C ARG A 31 1.12 -5.44 8.51
N ASP A 32 0.63 -4.28 8.90
CA ASP A 32 -0.18 -4.12 10.10
C ASP A 32 -1.13 -2.91 9.97
N LEU A 33 -2.16 -2.90 10.82
CA LEU A 33 -3.20 -1.88 10.81
C LEU A 33 -2.70 -0.50 11.27
N ALA A 34 -1.67 -0.43 12.12
CA ALA A 34 -1.15 0.85 12.58
C ALA A 34 -0.44 1.58 11.43
N SER A 35 0.38 0.85 10.69
CA SER A 35 1.05 1.29 9.46
C SER A 35 0.05 1.68 8.37
N ALA A 36 -0.99 0.87 8.15
CA ALA A 36 -2.06 1.20 7.20
C ALA A 36 -2.75 2.54 7.53
N ARG A 37 -3.10 2.74 8.81
CA ARG A 37 -3.71 4.00 9.27
C ARG A 37 -2.78 5.19 9.11
N ALA A 38 -1.48 5.02 9.32
CA ALA A 38 -0.50 6.09 9.11
C ALA A 38 -0.45 6.51 7.62
N VAL A 39 -0.42 5.55 6.71
CA VAL A 39 -0.46 5.82 5.25
C VAL A 39 -1.74 6.54 4.86
N LEU A 40 -2.91 6.08 5.33
CA LEU A 40 -4.19 6.73 5.04
C LEU A 40 -4.22 8.18 5.53
N ARG A 41 -3.78 8.44 6.77
CA ARG A 41 -3.71 9.80 7.33
C ARG A 41 -2.81 10.72 6.52
N LEU A 42 -1.63 10.25 6.13
CA LEU A 42 -0.71 11.01 5.29
C LEU A 42 -1.35 11.35 3.93
N ARG A 43 -2.01 10.38 3.31
CA ARG A 43 -2.58 10.54 1.96
C ARG A 43 -3.81 11.45 1.93
N LEU A 44 -4.66 11.39 2.96
CA LEU A 44 -5.80 12.29 3.05
C LEU A 44 -5.36 13.76 3.19
N ARG A 45 -4.29 14.02 3.95
CA ARG A 45 -3.72 15.39 4.07
C ARG A 45 -3.20 15.94 2.75
N LEU A 46 -2.58 15.09 1.93
CA LEU A 46 -2.03 15.48 0.63
C LEU A 46 -3.10 15.70 -0.46
N ARG A 47 -4.34 15.27 -0.23
CA ARG A 47 -5.47 15.49 -1.16
C ARG A 47 -6.25 16.77 -0.89
N THR A 48 -6.12 17.34 0.32
CA THR A 48 -6.86 18.53 0.77
C THR A 48 -6.06 19.82 0.68
N LEU A 49 -4.86 19.75 0.11
CA LEU A 49 -3.98 20.88 -0.21
C LEU A 49 -3.89 20.99 -1.72
#